data_AF-A0A972NA84-F1
#
_entry.id   AF-A0A972NA84-F1
#
_cell.length_a   1.000
_cell.length_b   1.000
_cell.length_c   1.000
_cell.angle_alpha   90.00
_cell.angle_beta   90.00
_cell.angle_gamma   90.00
#
_symmetry.space_group_name_H-M   'P 1'
#
loop_
_entity.id
_entity.type
_entity.pdbx_description
1 polymer ?
#
loop_
_entity_poly.entity_id
_entity_poly.type
_entity_poly.pdbx_seq_one_letter_code
_entity_poly.pdbx_strand_id
1 'polypeptide(L)'
;MKHLRFFFFILIPLLLFTGCTNASPTTAAPAVPTATTGILTPTFTIMPPTATWTLVPSATPDQRYGILTLVENDVQIRVRPGEAFQPAAEGQKLFVGGEILTNADSRAELHLLPEDTIVRINANTHFVLKKREPTTATTSLKLLFGKIWIILKGGSLDVETPNGVASVRGSIMSVEYYPDQQAVTVVCLEGHCAFSSAEGTVEMTTGQMISISPVTPQPVSTPETLKPDEYKHEQEQLESWDKQTPEPDKTPMWTKTPRPNKSMMTPTVVLPTPTIEPTP
;
A
#
# COMPACT_ATOMS: atom_id res chain seq x y z
N MET A 1 -8.07 -24.82 51.76
CA MET A 1 -9.39 -24.15 51.85
C MET A 1 -9.89 -24.00 50.42
N LYS A 2 -10.54 -25.05 49.89
CA LYS A 2 -11.99 -25.13 49.68
C LYS A 2 -12.54 -24.02 48.78
N HIS A 3 -12.80 -24.45 47.55
CA HIS A 3 -13.50 -23.81 46.44
C HIS A 3 -14.63 -22.86 46.80
N LEU A 4 -14.71 -21.75 46.07
CA LEU A 4 -16.01 -21.13 45.77
C LEU A 4 -16.03 -20.65 44.32
N ARG A 5 -16.58 -21.51 43.46
CA ARG A 5 -16.93 -21.22 42.07
C ARG A 5 -18.27 -20.49 42.08
N PHE A 6 -18.29 -19.21 41.72
CA PHE A 6 -19.53 -18.48 41.45
C PHE A 6 -19.84 -18.60 39.96
N PHE A 7 -20.66 -19.59 39.61
CA PHE A 7 -21.33 -19.69 38.32
C PHE A 7 -22.50 -18.69 38.32
N PHE A 8 -22.33 -17.57 37.63
CA PHE A 8 -23.43 -16.63 37.39
C PHE A 8 -24.10 -17.00 36.07
N PHE A 9 -25.13 -17.85 36.17
CA PHE A 9 -26.09 -18.14 35.11
C PHE A 9 -27.02 -16.92 34.99
N ILE A 10 -26.81 -16.05 33.99
CA ILE A 10 -27.80 -15.04 33.62
C ILE A 10 -28.62 -15.55 32.43
N LEU A 11 -29.91 -15.63 32.73
CA LEU A 11 -31.06 -15.94 31.90
C LEU A 11 -31.07 -15.17 30.57
N ILE A 12 -31.19 -15.90 29.48
CA ILE A 12 -31.52 -15.38 28.13
C ILE A 12 -33.03 -15.11 28.09
N PRO A 13 -33.50 -13.86 27.90
CA PRO A 13 -34.89 -13.62 27.53
C PRO A 13 -35.06 -13.80 26.02
N LEU A 14 -35.76 -14.88 25.68
CA LEU A 14 -36.32 -15.18 24.37
C LEU A 14 -37.34 -14.07 24.00
N LEU A 15 -36.91 -13.08 23.24
CA LEU A 15 -37.81 -12.06 22.67
C LEU A 15 -38.33 -12.52 21.31
N LEU A 16 -39.58 -12.97 21.32
CA LEU A 16 -40.43 -13.11 20.15
C LEU A 16 -40.86 -11.70 19.69
N PHE A 17 -40.36 -11.24 18.55
CA PHE A 17 -40.96 -10.14 17.80
C PHE A 17 -41.27 -10.57 16.38
N THR A 18 -42.56 -10.87 16.19
CA THR A 18 -43.43 -10.41 15.10
C THR A 18 -42.77 -9.95 13.80
N GLY A 19 -43.11 -10.67 12.72
CA GLY A 19 -42.81 -10.28 11.36
C GLY A 19 -43.51 -9.01 10.93
N CYS A 20 -42.79 -8.20 10.16
CA CYS A 20 -43.34 -7.25 9.21
C CYS A 20 -42.87 -7.67 7.82
N THR A 21 -43.81 -8.22 7.05
CA THR A 21 -43.72 -8.42 5.61
C THR A 21 -43.64 -7.06 4.93
N ASN A 22 -42.50 -6.74 4.29
CA ASN A 22 -42.42 -5.60 3.38
C ASN A 22 -42.35 -6.10 1.94
N ALA A 23 -43.40 -5.72 1.21
CA ALA A 23 -43.65 -6.00 -0.18
C ALA A 23 -42.54 -5.45 -1.09
N SER A 24 -42.13 -6.27 -2.05
CA SER A 24 -41.31 -5.84 -3.19
C SER A 24 -42.11 -4.89 -4.08
N PRO A 25 -41.56 -3.72 -4.47
CA PRO A 25 -42.10 -3.00 -5.62
C PRO A 25 -41.66 -3.71 -6.90
N THR A 26 -42.60 -4.43 -7.51
CA THR A 26 -42.59 -4.80 -8.92
C THR A 26 -42.70 -3.52 -9.75
N THR A 27 -41.57 -3.00 -10.20
CA THR A 27 -41.57 -1.89 -11.17
C THR A 27 -41.57 -2.47 -12.58
N ALA A 28 -42.62 -2.10 -13.30
CA ALA A 28 -43.02 -2.56 -14.61
C ALA A 28 -41.94 -2.39 -15.68
N ALA A 29 -41.86 -3.39 -16.55
CA ALA A 29 -41.18 -3.31 -17.83
C ALA A 29 -41.80 -2.20 -18.70
N PRO A 30 -41.01 -1.32 -19.33
CA PRO A 30 -41.54 -0.31 -20.24
C PRO A 30 -42.07 -0.96 -21.53
N ALA A 31 -43.27 -0.54 -21.92
CA ALA A 31 -43.93 -0.91 -23.17
C ALA A 31 -43.08 -0.47 -24.38
N VAL A 32 -42.95 -1.38 -25.34
CA VAL A 32 -42.35 -1.11 -26.66
C VAL A 32 -43.37 -0.32 -27.51
N PRO A 33 -43.08 0.91 -27.94
CA PRO A 33 -43.91 1.59 -28.93
C PRO A 33 -43.60 1.07 -30.34
N THR A 34 -44.61 0.50 -30.99
CA THR A 34 -44.61 0.20 -32.43
C THR A 34 -44.59 1.51 -33.22
N ALA A 35 -43.44 1.85 -33.82
CA ALA A 35 -43.30 3.03 -34.66
C ALA A 35 -43.60 2.70 -36.12
N THR A 36 -44.65 3.33 -36.64
CA THR A 36 -45.11 3.38 -38.02
C THR A 36 -44.03 3.86 -38.99
N THR A 37 -43.83 3.11 -40.07
CA THR A 37 -42.90 3.43 -41.17
C THR A 37 -43.42 4.63 -41.97
N GLY A 38 -42.91 5.83 -41.68
CA GLY A 38 -43.06 7.02 -42.51
C GLY A 38 -41.79 7.26 -43.32
N ILE A 39 -41.86 7.08 -44.64
CA ILE A 39 -40.74 7.36 -45.56
C ILE A 39 -40.70 8.88 -45.80
N LEU A 40 -39.77 9.57 -45.16
CA LEU A 40 -39.38 10.94 -45.51
C LEU A 40 -37.92 10.90 -45.97
N THR A 41 -37.67 11.34 -47.20
CA THR A 41 -36.34 11.50 -47.79
C THR A 41 -35.61 12.69 -47.14
N PRO A 42 -34.49 12.50 -46.41
CA PRO A 42 -33.71 13.61 -45.90
C PRO A 42 -32.70 14.07 -46.97
N THR A 43 -32.71 15.36 -47.29
CA THR A 43 -31.65 16.02 -48.03
C THR A 43 -30.42 16.12 -47.13
N PHE A 44 -29.35 15.39 -47.47
CA PHE A 44 -28.12 15.33 -46.68
C PHE A 44 -27.18 16.47 -47.10
N THR A 45 -27.03 17.48 -46.25
CA THR A 45 -26.02 18.55 -46.43
C THR A 45 -24.68 18.06 -45.86
N ILE A 46 -23.69 17.85 -46.72
CA ILE A 46 -22.38 17.31 -46.36
C ILE A 46 -21.52 18.45 -45.78
N MET A 47 -21.45 18.58 -44.46
CA MET A 47 -20.41 19.40 -43.81
C MET A 47 -19.12 18.56 -43.67
N PRO A 48 -17.95 19.08 -44.11
CA PRO A 48 -16.69 18.39 -43.91
C PRO A 48 -16.32 18.37 -42.41
N PRO A 49 -15.95 17.23 -41.81
CA PRO A 49 -15.52 17.17 -40.43
C PRO A 49 -14.12 17.77 -40.30
N THR A 50 -14.00 18.95 -39.69
CA THR A 50 -12.73 19.52 -39.26
C THR A 50 -12.22 18.72 -38.06
N ALA A 51 -11.42 17.68 -38.31
CA ALA A 51 -10.76 16.90 -37.27
C ALA A 51 -9.72 17.78 -36.56
N THR A 52 -10.09 18.29 -35.38
CA THR A 52 -9.17 18.99 -34.47
C THR A 52 -8.46 17.94 -33.63
N TRP A 53 -7.21 17.65 -33.97
CA TRP A 53 -6.34 16.82 -33.14
C TRP A 53 -6.01 17.57 -31.86
N THR A 54 -6.67 17.20 -30.76
CA THR A 54 -6.28 17.63 -29.41
C THR A 54 -5.10 16.77 -28.98
N LEU A 55 -3.91 17.37 -28.94
CA LEU A 55 -2.73 16.74 -28.35
C LEU A 55 -3.02 16.55 -26.85
N VAL A 56 -3.29 15.31 -26.45
CA VAL A 56 -3.37 14.94 -25.04
C VAL A 56 -1.94 15.05 -24.47
N PRO A 57 -1.68 15.91 -23.48
CA PRO A 57 -0.36 15.97 -22.85
C PRO A 57 -0.05 14.59 -22.23
N SER A 58 1.01 13.96 -22.73
CA SER A 58 1.56 12.76 -22.12
C SER A 58 2.15 13.15 -20.77
N ALA A 59 1.46 12.79 -19.69
CA ALA A 59 2.02 12.94 -18.35
C ALA A 59 3.27 12.08 -18.28
N THR A 60 4.44 12.71 -18.11
CA THR A 60 5.70 11.99 -17.87
C THR A 60 5.48 11.08 -16.66
N PRO A 61 5.63 9.75 -16.78
CA PRO A 61 5.41 8.85 -15.66
C PRO A 61 6.35 9.24 -14.54
N ASP A 62 5.79 9.48 -13.34
CA ASP A 62 6.60 9.65 -12.14
C ASP A 62 7.56 8.45 -12.04
N GLN A 63 8.86 8.75 -12.15
CA GLN A 63 9.93 7.74 -12.18
C GLN A 63 10.19 7.17 -10.78
N ARG A 64 9.52 7.71 -9.76
CA ARG A 64 9.61 7.26 -8.38
C ARG A 64 8.69 6.06 -8.13
N TYR A 65 9.30 4.90 -7.89
CA TYR A 65 8.64 3.65 -7.47
C TYR A 65 9.18 3.12 -6.15
N GLY A 66 8.38 2.36 -5.41
CA GLY A 66 8.88 1.47 -4.35
C GLY A 66 9.21 0.08 -4.91
N ILE A 67 10.01 -0.70 -4.20
CA ILE A 67 10.32 -2.10 -4.53
C ILE A 67 9.83 -2.98 -3.40
N LEU A 68 9.06 -4.03 -3.71
CA LEU A 68 8.70 -5.03 -2.70
C LEU A 68 9.94 -5.86 -2.37
N THR A 69 10.42 -5.78 -1.13
CA THR A 69 11.60 -6.50 -0.63
C THR A 69 11.26 -7.81 0.06
N LEU A 70 10.01 -7.94 0.54
CA LEU A 70 9.49 -9.16 1.14
C LEU A 70 8.05 -9.36 0.69
N VAL A 71 7.69 -10.60 0.36
CA VAL A 71 6.31 -11.02 0.11
C VAL A 71 6.06 -12.37 0.78
N GLU A 72 5.18 -12.39 1.78
CA GLU A 72 4.80 -13.61 2.50
C GLU A 72 3.32 -13.93 2.32
N ASN A 73 3.04 -15.19 1.96
CA ASN A 73 1.70 -15.73 1.75
C ASN A 73 0.92 -14.98 0.65
N ASP A 74 -0.31 -14.56 0.94
CA ASP A 74 -1.24 -14.01 -0.05
C ASP A 74 -1.21 -12.48 -0.04
N VAL A 75 -0.28 -11.96 -0.84
CA VAL A 75 -0.15 -10.53 -1.12
C VAL A 75 -0.53 -10.28 -2.57
N GLN A 76 -1.43 -9.33 -2.77
CA GLN A 76 -1.81 -8.84 -4.08
C GLN A 76 -1.26 -7.43 -4.30
N ILE A 77 -0.89 -7.15 -5.54
CA ILE A 77 -0.38 -5.86 -5.97
C ILE A 77 -1.17 -5.37 -7.19
N ARG A 78 -1.42 -4.08 -7.22
CA ARG A 78 -1.80 -3.33 -8.41
C ARG A 78 -0.67 -2.36 -8.71
N VAL A 79 0.14 -2.66 -9.72
CA VAL A 79 1.39 -1.94 -9.97
C VAL A 79 1.15 -0.48 -10.38
N ARG A 80 0.08 -0.24 -11.16
CA ARG A 80 -0.36 1.09 -11.58
C ARG A 80 -1.86 1.29 -11.42
N PRO A 81 -2.33 2.55 -11.31
CA PRO A 81 -3.75 2.84 -11.32
C PRO A 81 -4.38 2.35 -12.63
N GLY A 82 -5.50 1.63 -12.53
CA GLY A 82 -6.23 1.07 -13.68
C GLY A 82 -5.87 -0.36 -14.06
N GLU A 83 -4.83 -0.94 -13.47
CA GLU A 83 -4.52 -2.37 -13.62
C GLU A 83 -5.37 -3.24 -12.69
N ALA A 84 -5.46 -4.54 -12.97
CA ALA A 84 -6.07 -5.50 -12.06
C ALA A 84 -5.11 -5.88 -10.94
N PHE A 85 -5.63 -6.25 -9.78
CA PHE A 85 -4.82 -6.89 -8.74
C PHE A 85 -4.28 -8.22 -9.26
N GLN A 86 -3.02 -8.50 -8.97
CA GLN A 86 -2.32 -9.74 -9.30
C GLN A 86 -1.49 -10.18 -8.09
N PRO A 87 -1.12 -11.47 -7.99
CA PRO A 87 -0.18 -11.93 -6.97
C PRO A 87 1.12 -11.12 -7.01
N ALA A 88 1.56 -10.67 -5.83
CA ALA A 88 2.79 -9.93 -5.68
C ALA A 88 4.01 -10.85 -5.69
N ALA A 89 5.16 -10.32 -6.09
CA ALA A 89 6.45 -10.99 -6.03
C ALA A 89 7.54 -10.03 -5.56
N GLU A 90 8.54 -10.56 -4.88
CA GLU A 90 9.72 -9.79 -4.49
C GLU A 90 10.44 -9.18 -5.71
N GLY A 91 11.00 -8.00 -5.52
CA GLY A 91 11.63 -7.19 -6.58
C GLY A 91 10.65 -6.45 -7.49
N GLN A 92 9.33 -6.67 -7.35
CA GLN A 92 8.35 -5.92 -8.12
C GLN A 92 8.33 -4.45 -7.73
N LYS A 93 8.11 -3.59 -8.72
CA LYS A 93 8.03 -2.14 -8.55
C LYS A 93 6.59 -1.72 -8.33
N LEU A 94 6.36 -0.87 -7.35
CA LEU A 94 5.08 -0.19 -7.10
C LEU A 94 5.22 1.28 -7.52
N PHE A 95 4.44 1.72 -8.50
CA PHE A 95 4.44 3.11 -8.93
C PHE A 95 3.41 3.94 -8.15
N VAL A 96 3.51 5.27 -8.25
CA VAL A 96 2.50 6.17 -7.71
C VAL A 96 1.11 5.84 -8.29
N GLY A 97 0.12 5.81 -7.42
CA GLY A 97 -1.24 5.31 -7.67
C GLY A 97 -1.39 3.79 -7.59
N GLY A 98 -0.29 3.05 -7.43
CA GLY A 98 -0.30 1.61 -7.20
C GLY A 98 -0.73 1.27 -5.78
N GLU A 99 -1.18 0.03 -5.60
CA GLU A 99 -1.75 -0.48 -4.35
C GLU A 99 -1.18 -1.84 -3.97
N ILE A 100 -1.15 -2.11 -2.68
CA ILE A 100 -0.85 -3.43 -2.12
C ILE A 100 -2.00 -3.81 -1.18
N LEU A 101 -2.42 -5.06 -1.29
CA LEU A 101 -3.43 -5.69 -0.45
C LEU A 101 -2.82 -6.97 0.14
N THR A 102 -2.73 -7.04 1.46
CA THR A 102 -2.33 -8.25 2.20
C THR A 102 -3.57 -8.89 2.81
N ASN A 103 -3.73 -10.20 2.59
CA ASN A 103 -4.83 -10.96 3.19
C ASN A 103 -4.46 -11.47 4.60
N ALA A 104 -5.25 -12.39 5.13
CA ALA A 104 -4.97 -13.04 6.41
C ALA A 104 -3.58 -13.72 6.40
N ASP A 105 -2.90 -13.69 7.53
CA ASP A 105 -1.57 -14.27 7.73
C ASP A 105 -0.50 -13.84 6.70
N SER A 106 -0.72 -12.74 5.98
CA SER A 106 0.15 -12.29 4.89
C SER A 106 0.90 -11.03 5.27
N ARG A 107 2.10 -10.84 4.73
CA ARG A 107 2.95 -9.68 5.05
C ARG A 107 3.71 -9.23 3.82
N ALA A 108 3.99 -7.95 3.73
CA ALA A 108 4.84 -7.40 2.69
C ALA A 108 5.75 -6.31 3.23
N GLU A 109 6.93 -6.17 2.65
CA GLU A 109 7.82 -5.04 2.91
C GLU A 109 8.04 -4.27 1.61
N LEU A 110 7.84 -2.95 1.66
CA LEU A 110 8.08 -2.04 0.55
C LEU A 110 9.22 -1.09 0.90
N HIS A 111 10.25 -1.09 0.06
CA HIS A 111 11.37 -0.16 0.16
C HIS A 111 11.20 0.99 -0.82
N LEU A 112 11.17 2.22 -0.31
CA LEU A 112 11.01 3.43 -1.11
C LEU A 112 12.38 4.08 -1.38
N LEU A 113 12.82 4.02 -2.64
CA LEU A 113 14.07 4.61 -3.09
C LEU A 113 13.83 5.98 -3.75
N PRO A 114 14.66 7.01 -3.54
CA PRO A 114 15.95 6.99 -2.85
C PRO A 114 15.89 7.39 -1.36
N GLU A 115 14.70 7.54 -0.79
CA GLU A 115 14.50 8.02 0.59
C GLU A 115 15.00 7.04 1.67
N ASP A 116 15.28 5.78 1.28
CA ASP A 116 15.66 4.68 2.18
C ASP A 116 14.61 4.42 3.27
N THR A 117 13.34 4.65 2.92
CA THR A 117 12.19 4.40 3.78
C THR A 117 11.71 2.97 3.62
N ILE A 118 11.55 2.27 4.74
CA ILE A 118 10.95 0.93 4.76
C ILE A 118 9.53 1.03 5.27
N VAL A 119 8.59 0.44 4.53
CA VAL A 119 7.18 0.33 4.89
C VAL A 119 6.86 -1.15 5.08
N ARG A 120 6.64 -1.56 6.34
CA ARG A 120 6.23 -2.92 6.70
C ARG A 120 4.71 -2.99 6.78
N ILE A 121 4.12 -3.91 6.03
CA ILE A 121 2.68 -3.99 5.78
C ILE A 121 2.15 -5.27 6.43
N ASN A 122 1.37 -5.13 7.50
CA ASN A 122 0.87 -6.29 8.24
C ASN A 122 -0.21 -7.06 7.46
N ALA A 123 -0.68 -8.17 8.01
CA ALA A 123 -1.85 -8.87 7.52
C ALA A 123 -3.09 -7.98 7.49
N ASN A 124 -4.04 -8.32 6.62
CA ASN A 124 -5.31 -7.61 6.46
C ASN A 124 -5.11 -6.10 6.26
N THR A 125 -4.23 -5.71 5.35
CA THR A 125 -3.88 -4.30 5.13
C THR A 125 -4.00 -3.93 3.67
N HIS A 126 -4.60 -2.76 3.41
CA HIS A 126 -4.70 -2.20 2.06
C HIS A 126 -4.21 -0.76 2.09
N PHE A 127 -3.20 -0.46 1.30
CA PHE A 127 -2.72 0.91 1.15
C PHE A 127 -2.40 1.26 -0.31
N VAL A 128 -2.30 2.56 -0.56
CA VAL A 128 -2.00 3.17 -1.86
C VAL A 128 -0.79 4.08 -1.73
N LEU A 129 0.15 3.96 -2.66
CA LEU A 129 1.25 4.92 -2.79
C LEU A 129 0.74 6.17 -3.52
N LYS A 130 0.45 7.25 -2.80
CA LYS A 130 -0.29 8.41 -3.35
C LYS A 130 0.58 9.41 -4.08
N LYS A 131 1.72 9.75 -3.51
CA LYS A 131 2.58 10.81 -4.02
C LYS A 131 4.01 10.62 -3.56
N ARG A 132 4.98 10.92 -4.42
CA ARG A 132 6.38 11.11 -4.04
C ARG A 132 6.91 12.39 -4.66
N GLU A 133 6.98 13.46 -3.88
CA GLU A 133 7.40 14.77 -4.40
C GLU A 133 8.92 14.93 -4.31
N PRO A 134 9.64 15.18 -5.42
CA PRO A 134 11.09 15.37 -5.40
C PRO A 134 11.55 16.63 -4.67
N THR A 135 10.72 17.68 -4.70
CA THR A 135 11.10 19.02 -4.26
C THR A 135 10.90 19.24 -2.76
N THR A 136 9.92 18.58 -2.15
CA THR A 136 9.62 18.69 -0.71
C THR A 136 10.11 17.49 0.10
N ALA A 137 10.64 16.45 -0.55
CA ALA A 137 11.02 15.18 0.08
C ALA A 137 9.89 14.58 0.95
N THR A 138 8.64 14.80 0.53
CA THR A 138 7.46 14.29 1.20
C THR A 138 6.87 13.16 0.37
N THR A 139 6.86 11.98 0.97
CA THR A 139 6.13 10.82 0.43
C THR A 139 4.79 10.74 1.14
N SER A 140 3.70 10.56 0.38
CA SER A 140 2.36 10.33 0.93
C SER A 140 1.88 8.93 0.58
N LEU A 141 1.38 8.23 1.59
CA LEU A 141 0.69 6.95 1.50
C LEU A 141 -0.76 7.18 1.93
N LYS A 142 -1.69 6.42 1.38
CA LYS A 142 -3.06 6.36 1.91
C LYS A 142 -3.33 4.96 2.43
N LEU A 143 -3.70 4.85 3.70
CA LEU A 143 -4.09 3.61 4.35
C LEU A 143 -5.62 3.49 4.33
N LEU A 144 -6.13 2.41 3.73
CA LEU A 144 -7.57 2.16 3.59
C LEU A 144 -8.11 1.33 4.74
N PHE A 145 -7.30 0.39 5.24
CA PHE A 145 -7.50 -0.39 6.47
C PHE A 145 -6.24 -1.19 6.81
N GLY A 146 -6.16 -1.69 8.03
CA GLY A 146 -5.07 -2.53 8.52
C GLY A 146 -3.97 -1.73 9.19
N LYS A 147 -2.75 -2.28 9.21
CA LYS A 147 -1.63 -1.74 9.98
C LYS A 147 -0.34 -1.69 9.16
N ILE A 148 0.35 -0.56 9.26
CA ILE A 148 1.68 -0.39 8.67
C ILE A 148 2.66 0.17 9.70
N TRP A 149 3.94 -0.18 9.54
CA TRP A 149 5.06 0.49 10.21
C TRP A 149 5.90 1.22 9.18
N ILE A 150 6.27 2.45 9.52
CA ILE A 150 7.13 3.32 8.74
C ILE A 150 8.45 3.45 9.48
N ILE A 151 9.54 3.10 8.80
CA ILE A 151 10.90 3.25 9.30
C ILE A 151 11.62 4.22 8.38
N LEU A 152 11.84 5.45 8.85
CA LEU A 152 12.54 6.50 8.13
C LEU A 152 13.91 6.77 8.74
N LYS A 153 14.96 6.80 7.91
CA LYS A 153 16.27 7.33 8.32
C LYS A 153 16.39 8.85 8.17
N GLY A 154 15.51 9.47 7.37
CA GLY A 154 15.48 10.91 7.13
C GLY A 154 14.27 11.32 6.28
N GLY A 155 14.08 12.62 6.10
CA GLY A 155 12.93 13.17 5.35
C GLY A 155 11.61 13.11 6.12
N SER A 156 10.50 13.18 5.39
CA SER A 156 9.14 13.14 5.94
C SER A 156 8.24 12.21 5.15
N LEU A 157 7.39 11.47 5.85
CA LEU A 157 6.34 10.66 5.23
C LEU A 157 5.00 10.94 5.91
N ASP A 158 3.97 11.08 5.08
CA ASP A 158 2.58 11.27 5.51
C ASP A 158 1.77 10.01 5.19
N VAL A 159 0.95 9.59 6.15
CA VAL A 159 -0.02 8.50 6.01
C VAL A 159 -1.41 9.10 6.15
N GLU A 160 -2.10 9.21 5.02
CA GLU A 160 -3.50 9.62 4.95
C GLU A 160 -4.41 8.47 5.37
N THR A 161 -5.28 8.74 6.35
CA THR A 161 -6.38 7.87 6.76
C THR A 161 -7.70 8.65 6.63
N PRO A 162 -8.87 8.00 6.66
CA PRO A 162 -10.15 8.71 6.66
C PRO A 162 -10.33 9.70 7.84
N ASN A 163 -9.64 9.47 8.97
CA ASN A 163 -9.74 10.29 10.18
C ASN A 163 -8.72 11.43 10.25
N GLY A 164 -7.70 11.43 9.40
CA GLY A 164 -6.63 12.41 9.45
C GLY A 164 -5.33 11.94 8.78
N VAL A 165 -4.27 12.71 8.97
CA VAL A 165 -2.95 12.49 8.40
C VAL A 165 -1.94 12.28 9.53
N ALA A 166 -1.27 11.13 9.54
CA ALA A 166 -0.15 10.85 10.42
C ALA A 166 1.17 11.18 9.70
N SER A 167 1.98 12.05 10.26
CA SER A 167 3.26 12.47 9.69
C SER A 167 4.41 12.00 10.58
N VAL A 168 5.49 11.53 9.97
CA VAL A 168 6.70 11.09 10.68
C VAL A 168 7.94 11.70 10.05
N ARG A 169 8.92 12.10 10.87
CA ARG A 169 10.15 12.78 10.42
C ARG A 169 11.42 12.09 10.94
N GLY A 170 12.06 11.28 10.11
CA GLY A 170 13.31 10.58 10.44
C GLY A 170 13.18 9.71 11.70
N SER A 171 12.16 8.85 11.72
CA SER A 171 11.61 8.25 12.94
C SER A 171 10.86 6.95 12.63
N ILE A 172 10.43 6.24 13.68
CA ILE A 172 9.64 5.01 13.56
C ILE A 172 8.23 5.28 14.05
N MET A 173 7.24 5.01 13.21
CA MET A 173 5.82 5.21 13.52
C MET A 173 5.02 4.01 13.05
N SER A 174 4.00 3.61 13.81
CA SER A 174 2.96 2.71 13.33
C SER A 174 1.65 3.47 13.16
N VAL A 175 0.90 3.07 12.13
CA VAL A 175 -0.45 3.58 11.85
C VAL A 175 -1.34 2.39 11.61
N GLU A 176 -2.45 2.37 12.33
CA GLU A 176 -3.47 1.34 12.22
C GLU A 176 -4.84 1.97 12.03
N TYR A 177 -5.61 1.47 11.08
CA TYR A 177 -6.94 1.96 10.79
C TYR A 177 -7.95 0.82 10.66
N TYR A 178 -9.03 0.94 11.44
CA TYR A 178 -10.13 0.00 11.50
C TYR A 178 -11.40 0.65 10.91
N PRO A 179 -11.79 0.32 9.67
CA PRO A 179 -12.92 0.97 9.01
C PRO A 179 -14.26 0.73 9.71
N ASP A 180 -14.47 -0.47 10.26
CA ASP A 180 -15.73 -0.84 10.93
C ASP A 180 -15.98 0.01 12.19
N GLN A 181 -14.91 0.43 12.86
CA GLN A 181 -14.97 1.26 14.06
C GLN A 181 -14.70 2.74 13.76
N GLN A 182 -14.39 3.05 12.50
CA GLN A 182 -13.84 4.33 12.06
C GLN A 182 -12.72 4.83 12.99
N ALA A 183 -11.89 3.89 13.45
CA ALA A 183 -10.89 4.13 14.47
C ALA A 183 -9.50 4.15 13.85
N VAL A 184 -8.71 5.17 14.17
CA VAL A 184 -7.29 5.24 13.82
C VAL A 184 -6.47 5.26 15.10
N THR A 185 -5.40 4.49 15.11
CA THR A 185 -4.38 4.52 16.17
C THR A 185 -3.04 4.81 15.54
N VAL A 186 -2.34 5.80 16.09
CA VAL A 186 -0.99 6.17 15.68
C VAL A 186 -0.09 6.04 16.89
N VAL A 187 1.04 5.36 16.73
CA VAL A 187 2.05 5.20 17.77
C VAL A 187 3.38 5.74 17.25
N CYS A 188 3.96 6.68 18.00
CA CYS A 188 5.30 7.15 17.74
C CYS A 188 6.30 6.28 18.52
N LEU A 189 6.93 5.33 17.84
CA LEU A 189 7.82 4.36 18.48
C LEU A 189 9.20 4.95 18.76
N GLU A 190 9.67 5.86 17.90
CA GLU A 190 10.94 6.55 18.04
C GLU A 190 10.87 7.93 17.38
N GLY A 191 11.44 8.93 18.04
CA GLY A 191 11.68 10.26 17.50
C GLY A 191 10.45 11.16 17.53
N HIS A 192 10.07 11.71 16.37
CA HIS A 192 9.02 12.71 16.24
C HIS A 192 7.96 12.33 15.20
N CYS A 193 6.72 12.37 15.64
CA CYS A 193 5.54 12.10 14.82
C CYS A 193 4.50 13.19 15.07
N ALA A 194 3.60 13.40 14.13
CA ALA A 194 2.47 14.29 14.29
C ALA A 194 1.21 13.62 13.75
N PHE A 195 0.06 13.97 14.29
CA PHE A 195 -1.23 13.55 13.76
C PHE A 195 -2.12 14.77 13.59
N SER A 196 -2.60 14.99 12.36
CA SER A 196 -3.46 16.11 11.99
C SER A 196 -4.84 15.62 11.59
N SER A 197 -5.88 16.25 12.14
CA SER A 197 -7.29 15.97 11.84
C SER A 197 -8.06 17.27 11.64
N ALA A 198 -9.37 17.16 11.37
CA ALA A 198 -10.25 18.32 11.29
C ALA A 198 -10.32 19.13 12.60
N GLU A 199 -10.03 18.51 13.75
CA GLU A 199 -10.11 19.17 15.06
C GLU A 199 -8.79 19.85 15.45
N GLY A 200 -7.67 19.53 14.80
CA GLY A 200 -6.35 20.07 15.13
C GLY A 200 -5.20 19.10 14.86
N THR A 201 -4.00 19.51 15.27
CA THR A 201 -2.76 18.74 15.12
C THR A 201 -2.15 18.44 16.49
N VAL A 202 -1.78 17.18 16.71
CA VAL A 202 -1.01 16.72 17.87
C VAL A 202 0.42 16.41 17.44
N GLU A 203 1.37 16.95 18.17
CA GLU A 203 2.77 16.53 18.09
C GLU A 203 3.02 15.42 19.12
N MET A 204 3.76 14.40 18.70
CA MET A 204 4.05 13.19 19.47
C MET A 204 5.54 12.92 19.46
N THR A 205 6.00 12.31 20.54
CA THR A 205 7.37 11.87 20.75
C THR A 205 7.39 10.37 21.06
N THR A 206 8.59 9.80 21.11
CA THR A 206 8.84 8.40 21.50
C THR A 206 7.92 7.92 22.63
N GLY A 207 7.22 6.82 22.39
CA GLY A 207 6.35 6.17 23.36
C GLY A 207 4.99 6.84 23.56
N GLN A 208 4.66 7.85 22.75
CA GLN A 208 3.32 8.44 22.75
C GLN A 208 2.45 7.81 21.67
N MET A 209 1.16 7.78 21.93
CA MET A 209 0.12 7.32 21.03
C MET A 209 -1.04 8.32 20.96
N ILE A 210 -1.84 8.22 19.92
CA ILE A 210 -3.15 8.84 19.83
C ILE A 210 -4.13 7.84 19.22
N SER A 211 -5.34 7.77 19.77
CA SER A 211 -6.40 6.94 19.22
C SER A 211 -7.66 7.78 19.03
N ILE A 212 -8.15 7.83 17.80
CA ILE A 212 -9.36 8.57 17.45
C ILE A 212 -10.40 7.58 16.96
N SER A 213 -11.56 7.59 17.59
CA SER A 213 -12.74 6.82 17.20
C SER A 213 -13.99 7.65 17.49
N PRO A 214 -15.10 7.48 16.74
CA PRO A 214 -16.37 8.11 17.06
C PRO A 214 -16.91 7.75 18.46
N VAL A 215 -16.53 6.58 18.98
CA VAL A 215 -17.03 6.06 20.27
C VAL A 215 -16.25 6.66 21.45
N THR A 216 -14.97 6.91 21.25
CA THR A 216 -14.08 7.52 22.25
C THR A 216 -13.31 8.65 21.59
N PRO A 217 -13.93 9.83 21.42
CA PRO A 217 -13.21 11.00 20.91
C PRO A 217 -12.19 11.42 21.98
N GLN A 218 -10.92 11.06 21.80
CA GLN A 218 -9.84 11.70 22.53
C GLN A 218 -9.68 13.12 21.99
N PRO A 219 -9.55 14.15 22.84
CA PRO A 219 -9.23 15.49 22.37
C PRO A 219 -7.94 15.42 21.56
N VAL A 220 -7.98 15.84 20.30
CA VAL A 220 -6.84 15.87 19.37
C VAL A 220 -5.77 16.90 19.74
N SER A 221 -5.62 17.19 21.03
CA SER A 221 -4.59 18.06 21.59
C SER A 221 -3.76 17.35 22.65
N THR A 222 -4.14 16.13 23.05
CA THR A 222 -3.47 15.42 24.15
C THR A 222 -3.04 14.02 23.70
N PRO A 223 -1.76 13.81 23.40
CA PRO A 223 -1.25 12.47 23.17
C PRO A 223 -1.22 11.69 24.49
N GLU A 224 -1.50 10.40 24.42
CA GLU A 224 -1.42 9.48 25.55
C GLU A 224 -0.04 8.82 25.57
N THR A 225 0.48 8.51 26.77
CA THR A 225 1.68 7.67 26.89
C THR A 225 1.27 6.21 26.70
N LEU A 226 1.88 5.54 25.72
CA LEU A 226 1.67 4.12 25.49
C LEU A 226 2.14 3.34 26.72
N LYS A 227 1.34 2.37 27.17
CA LYS A 227 1.70 1.58 28.36
C LYS A 227 2.95 0.74 28.07
N PRO A 228 3.80 0.45 29.08
CA PRO A 228 5.03 -0.33 28.85
C PRO A 228 4.81 -1.68 28.15
N ASP A 229 3.76 -2.41 28.52
CA ASP A 229 3.45 -3.71 27.90
C ASP A 229 2.99 -3.56 26.44
N GLU A 230 2.22 -2.50 26.14
CA GLU A 230 1.76 -2.19 24.78
C GLU A 230 2.93 -1.70 23.90
N TYR A 231 3.81 -0.86 24.43
CA TYR A 231 5.03 -0.43 23.75
C TYR A 231 5.96 -1.61 23.45
N LYS A 232 6.15 -2.50 24.43
CA LYS A 232 6.91 -3.74 24.23
C LYS A 232 6.28 -4.61 23.14
N HIS A 233 4.95 -4.72 23.13
CA HIS A 233 4.25 -5.49 22.10
C HIS A 233 4.47 -4.92 20.69
N GLU A 234 4.39 -3.59 20.52
CA GLU A 234 4.71 -2.95 19.23
C GLU A 234 6.15 -3.22 18.78
N GLN A 235 7.11 -3.13 19.71
CA GLN A 235 8.52 -3.43 19.41
C GLN A 235 8.71 -4.90 19.03
N GLU A 236 8.12 -5.83 19.77
CA GLU A 236 8.18 -7.26 19.46
C GLU A 236 7.56 -7.58 18.09
N GLN A 237 6.43 -6.94 17.74
CA GLN A 237 5.84 -7.06 16.42
C GLN A 237 6.82 -6.56 15.35
N LEU A 238 7.44 -5.40 15.54
CA LEU A 238 8.41 -4.83 14.61
C LEU A 238 9.66 -5.72 14.44
N GLU A 239 10.22 -6.24 15.54
CA GLU A 239 11.37 -7.15 15.55
C GLU A 239 11.06 -8.51 14.89
N SER A 240 9.80 -8.95 14.92
CA SER A 240 9.42 -10.23 14.31
C SER A 240 9.73 -10.28 12.81
N TRP A 241 9.73 -9.12 12.15
CA TRP A 241 10.09 -8.97 10.75
C TRP A 241 11.59 -9.22 10.48
N ASP A 242 12.47 -8.88 11.42
CA ASP A 242 13.92 -9.03 11.25
C ASP A 242 14.38 -10.48 11.45
N LYS A 243 13.59 -11.29 12.18
CA LYS A 243 13.90 -12.69 12.46
C LYS A 243 13.50 -13.64 11.33
N GLN A 244 12.74 -13.14 10.35
CA GLN A 244 12.15 -13.95 9.26
C GLN A 244 12.76 -13.67 7.90
N THR A 245 13.57 -12.62 7.76
CA THR A 245 14.47 -12.51 6.61
C THR A 245 15.52 -13.62 6.76
N PRO A 246 15.61 -14.61 5.84
CA PRO A 246 16.77 -15.47 5.83
C PRO A 246 17.99 -14.53 5.71
N GLU A 247 18.94 -14.63 6.65
CA GLU A 247 20.25 -13.99 6.48
C GLU A 247 20.65 -14.28 5.03
N PRO A 248 21.01 -13.27 4.22
CA PRO A 248 21.57 -13.54 2.91
C PRO A 248 22.68 -14.54 3.16
N ASP A 249 22.51 -15.74 2.57
CA ASP A 249 23.40 -16.88 2.76
C ASP A 249 24.81 -16.31 2.87
N LYS A 250 25.46 -16.58 4.02
CA LYS A 250 26.85 -16.24 4.28
C LYS A 250 27.67 -16.96 3.23
N THR A 251 27.62 -16.42 2.02
CA THR A 251 28.29 -16.93 0.85
C THR A 251 29.74 -16.88 1.27
N PRO A 252 30.42 -18.03 1.39
CA PRO A 252 31.77 -18.04 1.87
C PRO A 252 32.55 -17.08 0.99
N MET A 253 33.21 -16.10 1.66
CA MET A 253 34.05 -15.11 1.02
C MET A 253 34.84 -15.79 -0.08
N TRP A 254 34.78 -15.23 -1.28
CA TRP A 254 35.63 -15.55 -2.41
C TRP A 254 37.01 -16.01 -1.91
N THR A 255 37.26 -17.31 -1.96
CA THR A 255 38.64 -17.82 -1.95
C THR A 255 39.29 -17.16 -3.15
N LYS A 256 40.19 -16.21 -2.87
CA LYS A 256 41.01 -15.49 -3.84
C LYS A 256 41.39 -16.45 -4.96
N THR A 257 40.83 -16.25 -6.15
CA THR A 257 41.29 -16.94 -7.35
C THR A 257 42.80 -16.65 -7.45
N PRO A 258 43.68 -17.67 -7.47
CA PRO A 258 45.09 -17.43 -7.73
C PRO A 258 45.18 -16.74 -9.08
N ARG A 259 45.91 -15.61 -9.17
CA ARG A 259 46.22 -14.99 -10.45
C ARG A 259 46.77 -16.08 -11.38
N PRO A 260 46.18 -16.35 -12.54
CA PRO A 260 46.85 -17.13 -13.55
C PRO A 260 48.15 -16.41 -13.90
N ASN A 261 49.23 -17.15 -13.74
CA ASN A 261 50.60 -16.75 -14.00
C ASN A 261 50.71 -16.13 -15.41
N LYS A 262 51.46 -15.04 -15.51
CA LYS A 262 51.77 -14.33 -16.75
C LYS A 262 52.74 -15.17 -17.58
N SER A 263 52.27 -16.26 -18.16
CA SER A 263 52.95 -17.02 -19.20
C SER A 263 52.00 -18.08 -19.73
N MET A 264 51.42 -17.84 -20.91
CA MET A 264 51.44 -18.77 -22.04
C MET A 264 50.63 -18.18 -23.20
N MET A 265 51.40 -17.77 -24.22
CA MET A 265 51.14 -17.73 -25.66
C MET A 265 49.69 -17.69 -26.18
N THR A 266 49.45 -16.62 -26.92
CA THR A 266 48.43 -16.42 -27.96
C THR A 266 48.42 -17.55 -29.00
N PRO A 267 47.24 -17.95 -29.50
CA PRO A 267 47.10 -18.32 -30.90
C PRO A 267 46.34 -17.22 -31.66
N THR A 268 47.00 -16.69 -32.68
CA THR A 268 46.43 -15.84 -33.72
C THR A 268 45.34 -16.60 -34.47
N VAL A 269 44.08 -16.18 -34.32
CA VAL A 269 42.98 -16.65 -35.17
C VAL A 269 43.01 -15.83 -36.46
N VAL A 270 43.34 -16.47 -37.57
CA VAL A 270 43.28 -15.90 -38.92
C VAL A 270 41.82 -15.91 -39.36
N LEU A 271 41.29 -14.73 -39.71
CA LEU A 271 39.94 -14.56 -40.24
C LEU A 271 39.95 -14.86 -41.75
N PRO A 272 39.05 -15.70 -42.30
CA PRO A 272 38.95 -15.89 -43.74
C PRO A 272 38.28 -14.68 -44.41
N THR A 273 38.91 -14.18 -45.46
CA THR A 273 38.43 -13.13 -46.36
C THR A 273 37.22 -13.61 -47.16
N PRO A 274 36.11 -12.85 -47.24
CA PRO A 274 35.02 -13.18 -48.16
C PRO A 274 35.40 -12.85 -49.61
N THR A 275 35.40 -13.88 -50.47
CA THR A 275 35.50 -13.76 -51.92
C THR A 275 34.17 -13.25 -52.48
N ILE A 276 34.18 -12.09 -53.13
CA ILE A 276 33.05 -11.56 -53.89
C ILE A 276 33.15 -12.08 -55.32
N GLU A 277 32.18 -12.89 -55.71
CA GLU A 277 31.98 -13.39 -57.08
C GLU A 277 31.22 -12.34 -57.91
N PRO A 278 31.68 -11.96 -59.11
CA PRO A 278 30.94 -11.06 -59.98
C PRO A 278 29.90 -11.82 -60.82
N THR A 279 28.63 -11.43 -60.67
CA THR A 279 27.50 -11.93 -61.48
C THR A 279 27.52 -11.31 -62.89
N PRO A 280 27.18 -12.08 -63.95
CA PRO A 280 27.15 -11.62 -65.35
C PRO A 280 26.03 -10.62 -65.69
#